data_AF-A0A952DPI6-F1
#
_entry.id   AF-A0A952DPI6-F1
#
_cell.length_a   1.000
_cell.length_b   1.000
_cell.length_c   1.000
_cell.angle_alpha   90.00
_cell.angle_beta   90.00
_cell.angle_gamma   90.00
#
_symmetry.space_group_name_H-M   'P 1'
#
loop_
_entity.id
_entity.type
_entity.pdbx_description
1 polymer ?
#
loop_
_entity_poly.entity_id
_entity_poly.type
_entity_poly.pdbx_seq_one_letter_code
_entity_poly.pdbx_strand_id
1 'polypeptide(L)'
;MTSLAAATAALAQATPRKRIAVMVVLSAISAILSNYTYTVFGIGGYPPLPGIWFGLVMAAGAWLWVTRSPFELLVVVLITLAAWLLAYHVAIVVDGFIDRLLRPSVAADDETGPWLLRHRDATKFAIDGLVAGFVGSLLTMFGASVFCRGLRAPAAWARTVFIGTVAGLLLAVVDSKLNGLLLLFIVWQPAVAASIAWSLERRT
;
A
#
# COMPACT_ATOMS: atom_id res chain seq x y z
N MET A 1 -33.04 -5.78 10.86
CA MET A 1 -32.18 -6.67 10.04
C MET A 1 -32.39 -6.51 8.52
N THR A 2 -33.55 -6.02 8.06
CA THR A 2 -33.86 -5.79 6.63
C THR A 2 -33.02 -4.68 5.97
N SER A 3 -32.58 -3.66 6.70
CA SER A 3 -31.81 -2.53 6.15
C SER A 3 -30.37 -2.88 5.76
N LEU A 4 -29.67 -3.68 6.58
CA LEU A 4 -28.28 -4.07 6.29
C LEU A 4 -28.18 -5.05 5.11
N ALA A 5 -29.12 -5.99 5.02
CA ALA A 5 -29.23 -6.88 3.88
C ALA A 5 -29.53 -6.11 2.58
N ALA A 6 -30.44 -5.12 2.64
CA ALA A 6 -30.73 -4.26 1.49
C ALA A 6 -29.51 -3.40 1.09
N ALA A 7 -28.80 -2.82 2.05
CA ALA A 7 -27.60 -2.01 1.79
C ALA A 7 -26.46 -2.84 1.18
N THR A 8 -26.22 -4.06 1.70
CA THR A 8 -25.21 -4.97 1.15
C THR A 8 -25.58 -5.46 -0.24
N ALA A 9 -26.85 -5.74 -0.50
CA ALA A 9 -27.34 -6.08 -1.85
C ALA A 9 -27.16 -4.90 -2.82
N ALA A 10 -27.47 -3.67 -2.41
CA ALA A 10 -27.27 -2.47 -3.22
C ALA A 10 -25.77 -2.22 -3.54
N LEU A 11 -24.88 -2.46 -2.57
CA LEU A 11 -23.43 -2.36 -2.77
C LEU A 11 -22.87 -3.46 -3.67
N ALA A 12 -23.42 -4.67 -3.62
CA ALA A 12 -23.02 -5.76 -4.52
C ALA A 12 -23.28 -5.40 -6.00
N GLN A 13 -24.31 -4.60 -6.26
CA GLN A 13 -24.67 -4.12 -7.60
C GLN A 13 -24.03 -2.76 -7.96
N ALA A 14 -23.07 -2.28 -7.17
CA ALA A 14 -22.45 -0.97 -7.36
C ALA A 14 -21.76 -0.82 -8.72
N THR A 15 -21.91 0.37 -9.32
CA THR A 15 -21.16 0.78 -10.52
C THR A 15 -19.67 0.92 -10.21
N PRO A 16 -18.76 0.90 -11.21
CA PRO A 16 -17.32 1.08 -10.99
C PRO A 16 -16.96 2.31 -10.14
N ARG A 17 -17.62 3.45 -10.39
CA ARG A 17 -17.42 4.68 -9.62
C ARG A 17 -17.80 4.52 -8.14
N LYS A 18 -18.93 3.86 -7.86
CA LYS A 18 -19.36 3.59 -6.48
C LYS A 18 -18.40 2.63 -5.76
N ARG A 19 -17.90 1.60 -6.46
CA ARG A 19 -16.90 0.67 -5.90
C ARG A 19 -15.59 1.39 -5.55
N ILE A 20 -15.11 2.26 -6.43
CA ILE A 20 -13.95 3.11 -6.15
C ILE A 20 -14.21 3.97 -4.92
N ALA A 21 -15.34 4.68 -4.86
CA ALA A 21 -15.64 5.56 -3.73
C ALA A 21 -15.63 4.80 -2.39
N VAL A 22 -16.26 3.62 -2.34
CA VAL A 22 -16.25 2.76 -1.16
C VAL A 22 -14.82 2.34 -0.79
N MET A 23 -14.05 1.85 -1.76
CA MET A 23 -12.68 1.39 -1.52
C MET A 23 -11.75 2.53 -1.09
N VAL A 24 -11.89 3.73 -1.67
CA VAL A 24 -11.14 4.94 -1.28
C VAL A 24 -11.45 5.34 0.16
N VAL A 25 -12.72 5.35 0.56
CA VAL A 25 -13.09 5.70 1.94
C VAL A 25 -12.55 4.67 2.94
N LEU A 26 -12.74 3.38 2.67
CA LEU A 26 -12.26 2.31 3.55
C LEU A 26 -10.74 2.31 3.68
N SER A 27 -10.03 2.51 2.57
CA SER A 27 -8.56 2.60 2.57
C SER A 27 -8.04 3.88 3.23
N ALA A 28 -8.75 5.00 3.15
CA ALA A 28 -8.39 6.22 3.88
C ALA A 28 -8.52 6.01 5.40
N ILE A 29 -9.57 5.33 5.85
CA ILE A 29 -9.72 4.93 7.26
C ILE A 29 -8.58 3.98 7.67
N SER A 30 -8.29 2.97 6.85
CA SER A 30 -7.15 2.06 7.05
C SER A 30 -5.82 2.83 7.15
N ALA A 31 -5.60 3.84 6.32
CA ALA A 31 -4.38 4.64 6.34
C ALA A 31 -4.21 5.43 7.65
N ILE A 32 -5.30 6.02 8.15
CA ILE A 32 -5.34 6.71 9.44
C ILE A 32 -5.01 5.72 10.56
N LEU A 33 -5.70 4.57 10.61
CA LEU A 33 -5.44 3.53 11.60
C LEU A 33 -4.00 3.02 11.52
N SER A 34 -3.48 2.82 10.31
CA SER A 34 -2.11 2.37 10.04
C SER A 34 -1.09 3.33 10.65
N ASN A 35 -1.29 4.64 10.52
CA ASN A 35 -0.38 5.64 11.07
C ASN A 35 -0.38 5.65 12.61
N TYR A 36 -1.56 5.65 13.23
CA TYR A 36 -1.68 5.79 14.69
C TYR A 36 -1.44 4.49 15.46
N THR A 37 -1.57 3.34 14.79
CA THR A 37 -1.34 2.03 15.42
C THR A 37 -0.04 1.38 14.96
N TYR A 38 0.73 2.06 14.10
CA TYR A 38 1.93 1.54 13.44
C TYR A 38 2.91 0.80 14.37
N THR A 39 3.14 1.34 15.58
CA THR A 39 4.14 0.83 16.54
C THR A 39 3.57 -0.01 17.67
N VAL A 40 2.27 -0.31 17.68
CA VAL A 40 1.61 -0.97 18.83
C VAL A 40 2.15 -2.37 19.07
N PHE A 41 2.48 -3.13 18.02
CA PHE A 41 3.20 -4.39 18.13
C PHE A 41 3.99 -4.69 16.85
N GLY A 42 4.97 -5.59 16.94
CA GLY A 42 5.85 -5.96 15.82
C GLY A 42 5.96 -7.47 15.62
N ILE A 43 6.20 -7.90 14.38
CA ILE A 43 6.55 -9.28 14.02
C ILE A 43 7.96 -9.24 13.45
N GLY A 44 8.93 -9.83 14.15
CA GLY A 44 10.33 -9.84 13.70
C GLY A 44 10.94 -8.44 13.54
N GLY A 45 10.50 -7.46 14.34
CA GLY A 45 10.91 -6.05 14.22
C GLY A 45 10.14 -5.24 13.18
N TYR A 46 9.21 -5.86 12.45
CA TYR A 46 8.40 -5.20 11.43
C TYR A 46 7.01 -4.84 11.96
N PRO A 47 6.45 -3.66 11.62
CA PRO A 47 5.13 -3.23 12.05
C PRO A 47 4.06 -3.87 11.14
N PRO A 48 3.25 -4.83 11.60
CA PRO A 48 2.36 -5.59 10.73
C PRO A 48 1.03 -4.89 10.48
N LEU A 49 0.65 -3.96 11.36
CA LEU A 49 -0.68 -3.35 11.38
C LEU A 49 -1.08 -2.65 10.08
N PRO A 50 -0.21 -1.90 9.38
CA PRO A 50 -0.58 -1.32 8.09
C PRO A 50 -1.00 -2.38 7.06
N GLY A 51 -0.28 -3.50 6.99
CA GLY A 51 -0.62 -4.62 6.12
C GLY A 51 -1.94 -5.30 6.52
N ILE A 52 -2.21 -5.41 7.81
CA ILE A 52 -3.48 -5.98 8.33
C ILE A 52 -4.66 -5.07 7.98
N TRP A 53 -4.59 -3.78 8.31
CA TRP A 53 -5.67 -2.84 8.05
C TRP A 53 -5.99 -2.75 6.56
N PHE A 54 -4.96 -2.65 5.72
CA PHE A 54 -5.16 -2.58 4.28
C PHE A 54 -5.63 -3.93 3.71
N GLY A 55 -5.13 -5.05 4.23
CA GLY A 55 -5.60 -6.39 3.88
C GLY A 55 -7.09 -6.58 4.17
N LEU A 56 -7.59 -6.05 5.29
CA LEU A 56 -9.02 -6.07 5.61
C LEU A 56 -9.86 -5.26 4.61
N VAL A 57 -9.34 -4.11 4.13
CA VAL A 57 -10.00 -3.34 3.07
C VAL A 57 -10.06 -4.14 1.77
N MET A 58 -8.95 -4.78 1.39
CA MET A 58 -8.90 -5.64 0.19
C MET A 58 -9.87 -6.83 0.30
N ALA A 59 -9.93 -7.47 1.47
CA ALA A 59 -10.88 -8.54 1.73
C ALA A 59 -12.33 -8.03 1.75
N ALA A 60 -12.62 -6.83 2.28
CA ALA A 60 -13.95 -6.25 2.19
C ALA A 60 -14.38 -6.02 0.73
N GLY A 61 -13.49 -5.51 -0.11
CA GLY A 61 -13.74 -5.37 -1.56
C GLY A 61 -13.97 -6.73 -2.24
N ALA A 62 -13.15 -7.73 -1.92
CA ALA A 62 -13.33 -9.09 -2.42
C ALA A 62 -14.66 -9.71 -1.96
N TRP A 63 -15.04 -9.51 -0.69
CA TRP A 63 -16.29 -9.99 -0.12
C TRP A 63 -17.51 -9.36 -0.80
N LEU A 64 -17.44 -8.07 -1.11
CA LEU A 64 -18.52 -7.35 -1.79
C LEU A 64 -18.66 -7.79 -3.25
N TRP A 65 -17.55 -7.97 -3.99
CA TRP A 65 -17.61 -8.06 -5.46
C TRP A 65 -16.96 -9.28 -6.11
N VAL A 66 -16.22 -10.13 -5.37
CA VAL A 66 -15.43 -11.24 -5.96
C VAL A 66 -15.76 -12.62 -5.37
N THR A 67 -15.53 -12.84 -4.07
CA THR A 67 -15.73 -14.15 -3.40
C THR A 67 -16.42 -14.05 -2.03
N ARG A 68 -17.18 -15.07 -1.62
CA ARG A 68 -17.72 -15.18 -0.23
C ARG A 68 -16.98 -16.24 0.59
N SER A 69 -15.98 -16.90 0.01
CA SER A 69 -15.22 -17.95 0.68
C SER A 69 -14.35 -17.34 1.79
N PRO A 70 -14.52 -17.73 3.07
CA PRO A 70 -13.72 -17.18 4.16
C PRO A 70 -12.23 -17.50 4.00
N PHE A 71 -11.90 -18.66 3.41
CA PHE A 71 -10.53 -19.04 3.09
C PHE A 71 -9.88 -18.07 2.10
N GLU A 72 -10.57 -17.74 1.00
CA GLU A 72 -10.03 -16.83 -0.02
C GLU A 72 -9.86 -15.41 0.54
N LEU A 73 -10.79 -14.94 1.37
CA LEU A 73 -10.70 -13.65 2.04
C LEU A 73 -9.52 -13.60 3.02
N LEU A 74 -9.31 -14.67 3.78
CA LEU A 74 -8.15 -14.80 4.66
C LEU A 74 -6.85 -14.78 3.85
N VAL A 75 -6.78 -15.49 2.73
CA VAL A 75 -5.61 -15.47 1.84
C VAL A 75 -5.34 -14.06 1.29
N VAL A 76 -6.37 -13.29 0.92
CA VAL A 76 -6.21 -11.88 0.51
C VAL A 76 -5.59 -11.04 1.63
N VAL A 77 -6.05 -11.19 2.88
CA VAL A 77 -5.46 -10.49 4.03
C VAL A 77 -4.00 -10.89 4.22
N LEU A 78 -3.71 -12.18 4.21
CA LEU A 78 -2.35 -12.71 4.44
C LEU A 78 -1.36 -12.30 3.35
N ILE A 79 -1.77 -12.31 2.07
CA ILE A 79 -0.91 -11.84 0.98
C ILE A 79 -0.67 -10.33 1.08
N THR A 80 -1.70 -9.55 1.43
CA THR A 80 -1.53 -8.09 1.62
C THR A 80 -0.61 -7.77 2.79
N LEU A 81 -0.72 -8.54 3.89
CA LEU A 81 0.21 -8.45 5.01
C LEU A 81 1.63 -8.80 4.59
N ALA A 82 1.83 -9.91 3.88
CA ALA A 82 3.14 -10.32 3.40
C ALA A 82 3.74 -9.29 2.42
N ALA A 83 2.92 -8.70 1.54
CA ALA A 83 3.32 -7.63 0.63
C ALA A 83 3.84 -6.41 1.40
N TRP A 84 3.14 -6.01 2.45
CA TRP A 84 3.57 -4.91 3.31
C TRP A 84 4.89 -5.22 4.03
N LEU A 85 4.99 -6.37 4.69
CA LEU A 85 6.20 -6.77 5.42
C LEU A 85 7.41 -6.86 4.49
N LEU A 86 7.23 -7.42 3.29
CA LEU A 86 8.31 -7.52 2.31
C LEU A 86 8.70 -6.14 1.76
N ALA A 87 7.73 -5.29 1.42
CA ALA A 87 8.01 -3.93 0.96
C ALA A 87 8.81 -3.13 2.00
N TYR A 88 8.43 -3.24 3.27
CA TYR A 88 9.13 -2.60 4.38
C TYR A 88 10.55 -3.16 4.57
N HIS A 89 10.71 -4.48 4.52
CA HIS A 89 12.03 -5.11 4.58
C HIS A 89 12.93 -4.67 3.41
N VAL A 90 12.37 -4.64 2.19
CA VAL A 90 13.07 -4.19 0.99
C VAL A 90 13.50 -2.74 1.13
N ALA A 91 12.65 -1.85 1.68
CA ALA A 91 13.04 -0.46 1.95
C ALA A 91 14.28 -0.38 2.84
N ILE A 92 14.33 -1.16 3.94
CA ILE A 92 15.49 -1.19 4.85
C ILE A 92 16.75 -1.72 4.14
N VAL A 93 16.62 -2.77 3.33
CA VAL A 93 17.75 -3.34 2.60
C VAL A 93 18.30 -2.36 1.56
N VAL A 94 17.42 -1.67 0.84
CA VAL A 94 17.79 -0.67 -0.16
C VAL A 94 18.44 0.54 0.51
N ASP A 95 17.86 1.06 1.59
CA ASP A 95 18.43 2.15 2.38
C ASP A 95 19.86 1.81 2.82
N GLY A 96 20.05 0.64 3.45
CA GLY A 96 21.36 0.17 3.90
C GLY A 96 22.37 -0.05 2.76
N PHE A 97 21.90 -0.44 1.56
CA PHE A 97 22.75 -0.57 0.38
C PHE A 97 23.20 0.81 -0.14
N ILE A 98 22.26 1.75 -0.28
CA ILE A 98 22.56 3.11 -0.73
C ILE A 98 23.48 3.81 0.27
N ASP A 99 23.26 3.62 1.57
CA ASP A 99 24.12 4.11 2.64
C ASP A 99 25.58 3.67 2.45
N ARG A 100 25.80 2.40 2.12
CA ARG A 100 27.16 1.88 1.88
C ARG A 100 27.78 2.46 0.63
N LEU A 101 27.00 2.66 -0.43
CA LEU A 101 27.47 3.27 -1.68
C LEU A 101 27.83 4.75 -1.51
N LEU A 102 27.10 5.50 -0.68
CA LEU A 102 27.26 6.94 -0.54
C LEU A 102 28.15 7.38 0.63
N ARG A 103 28.43 6.50 1.60
CA ARG A 103 29.37 6.76 2.72
C ARG A 103 30.76 7.26 2.30
N PRO A 104 31.40 6.73 1.24
CA PRO A 104 32.74 7.17 0.84
C PRO A 104 32.79 8.62 0.35
N SER A 105 31.65 9.20 -0.04
CA SER A 105 31.58 10.48 -0.77
C SER A 105 31.44 11.72 0.11
N VAL A 106 31.20 11.56 1.42
CA VAL A 106 30.80 12.67 2.32
C VAL A 106 31.84 12.97 3.40
N ALA A 107 32.88 12.15 3.54
CA ALA A 107 33.99 12.41 4.47
C ALA A 107 34.94 13.53 4.00
N ALA A 108 34.64 14.23 2.89
CA ALA A 108 35.58 15.13 2.22
C ALA A 108 35.29 16.63 2.39
N ASP A 109 34.07 17.07 2.72
CA ASP A 109 33.73 18.51 2.74
C ASP A 109 32.88 18.91 3.97
N ASP A 110 33.53 19.54 4.96
CA ASP A 110 32.92 19.99 6.21
C ASP A 110 32.05 21.27 6.08
N GLU A 111 32.13 22.02 4.97
CA GLU A 111 31.47 23.33 4.84
C GLU A 111 30.14 23.36 4.08
N THR A 112 29.79 22.33 3.29
CA THR A 112 28.49 22.21 2.58
C THR A 112 27.43 21.40 3.34
N GLY A 113 27.73 21.01 4.58
CA GLY A 113 27.09 19.92 5.34
C GLY A 113 25.55 19.87 5.34
N PRO A 114 24.80 20.93 5.73
CA PRO A 114 23.38 20.74 6.05
C PRO A 114 22.46 20.53 4.83
N TRP A 115 22.67 21.28 3.74
CA TRP A 115 21.79 21.20 2.58
C TRP A 115 22.08 19.95 1.73
N LEU A 116 23.35 19.58 1.58
CA LEU A 116 23.77 18.42 0.80
C LEU A 116 23.28 17.12 1.47
N LEU A 117 23.38 17.03 2.81
CA LEU A 117 22.84 15.92 3.60
C LEU A 117 21.32 15.79 3.44
N ARG A 118 20.58 16.90 3.46
CA ARG A 118 19.12 16.88 3.27
C ARG A 118 18.71 16.36 1.89
N HIS A 119 19.38 16.79 0.82
CA HIS A 119 19.09 16.30 -0.53
C HIS A 119 19.45 14.82 -0.70
N ARG A 120 20.55 14.38 -0.07
CA ARG A 120 20.95 12.97 -0.04
C ARG A 120 19.88 12.12 0.64
N ASP A 121 19.41 12.53 1.80
CA ASP A 121 18.42 11.74 2.57
C ASP A 121 17.07 11.71 1.85
N ALA A 122 16.62 12.82 1.25
CA ALA A 122 15.44 12.83 0.40
C ALA A 122 15.56 11.92 -0.83
N THR A 123 16.74 11.88 -1.46
CA THR A 123 17.01 11.00 -2.62
C THR A 123 16.98 9.52 -2.21
N LYS A 124 17.58 9.19 -1.06
CA LYS A 124 17.53 7.83 -0.49
C LYS A 124 16.09 7.37 -0.27
N PHE A 125 15.33 8.14 0.50
CA PHE A 125 13.93 7.82 0.78
C PHE A 125 13.07 7.78 -0.49
N ALA A 126 13.39 8.56 -1.52
CA ALA A 126 12.72 8.47 -2.81
C ALA A 126 12.98 7.11 -3.49
N ILE A 127 14.22 6.64 -3.49
CA ILE A 127 14.60 5.35 -4.07
C ILE A 127 13.99 4.20 -3.25
N ASP A 128 14.10 4.24 -1.93
CA ASP A 128 13.50 3.24 -1.04
C ASP A 128 11.99 3.17 -1.26
N GLY A 129 11.35 4.35 -1.34
CA GLY A 129 9.93 4.50 -1.59
C GLY A 129 9.49 3.92 -2.93
N LEU A 130 10.24 4.19 -4.02
CA LEU A 130 9.98 3.62 -5.34
C LEU A 130 10.03 2.09 -5.31
N VAL A 131 11.11 1.52 -4.76
CA VAL A 131 11.33 0.07 -4.76
C VAL A 131 10.30 -0.62 -3.85
N ALA A 132 10.07 -0.10 -2.65
CA ALA A 132 9.07 -0.62 -1.73
C ALA A 132 7.65 -0.47 -2.31
N GLY A 133 7.34 0.66 -2.94
CA GLY A 133 6.06 0.92 -3.60
C GLY A 133 5.81 -0.05 -4.75
N PHE A 134 6.84 -0.35 -5.55
CA PHE A 134 6.79 -1.38 -6.59
C PHE A 134 6.50 -2.76 -6.00
N VAL A 135 7.30 -3.21 -5.02
CA VAL A 135 7.13 -4.53 -4.40
C VAL A 135 5.76 -4.69 -3.74
N GLY A 136 5.35 -3.70 -2.95
CA GLY A 136 4.08 -3.74 -2.22
C GLY A 136 2.87 -3.77 -3.15
N SER A 137 2.88 -2.94 -4.20
CA SER A 137 1.76 -2.88 -5.15
C SER A 137 1.71 -4.10 -6.08
N LEU A 138 2.86 -4.62 -6.50
CA LEU A 138 2.97 -5.85 -7.29
C LEU A 138 2.39 -7.04 -6.53
N LEU A 139 2.80 -7.24 -5.27
CA LEU A 139 2.33 -8.36 -4.47
C LEU A 139 0.87 -8.22 -4.04
N THR A 140 0.42 -7.01 -3.74
CA THR A 140 -1.00 -6.75 -3.46
C THR A 140 -1.86 -7.07 -4.69
N MET A 141 -1.42 -6.63 -5.87
CA MET A 141 -2.09 -6.91 -7.14
C MET A 141 -2.09 -8.41 -7.45
N PHE A 142 -0.97 -9.10 -7.23
CA PHE A 142 -0.87 -10.55 -7.36
C PHE A 142 -1.90 -11.24 -6.48
N GLY A 143 -1.95 -10.94 -5.17
CA GLY A 143 -2.92 -11.53 -4.25
C GLY A 143 -4.37 -11.31 -4.67
N ALA A 144 -4.71 -10.09 -5.10
CA ALA A 144 -6.05 -9.78 -5.58
C ALA A 144 -6.40 -10.53 -6.89
N SER A 145 -5.43 -10.72 -7.78
CA SER A 145 -5.61 -11.37 -9.09
C SER A 145 -5.79 -12.88 -9.03
N VAL A 146 -5.35 -13.53 -7.94
CA VAL A 146 -5.55 -14.97 -7.74
C VAL A 146 -7.03 -15.31 -7.80
N PHE A 147 -7.88 -14.49 -7.18
CA PHE A 147 -9.32 -14.74 -7.05
C PHE A 147 -10.18 -13.90 -8.00
N CYS A 148 -9.66 -12.80 -8.57
CA CYS A 148 -10.42 -11.96 -9.49
C CYS A 148 -9.88 -12.03 -10.92
N ARG A 149 -10.67 -12.60 -11.84
CA ARG A 149 -10.28 -12.75 -13.26
C ARG A 149 -10.07 -11.40 -13.95
N GLY A 150 -10.92 -10.41 -13.69
CA GLY A 150 -10.76 -9.05 -14.24
C GLY A 150 -9.45 -8.36 -13.85
N LEU A 151 -8.83 -8.77 -12.74
CA LEU A 151 -7.52 -8.29 -12.32
C LEU A 151 -6.35 -8.98 -13.02
N ARG A 152 -6.56 -10.02 -13.83
CA ARG A 152 -5.47 -10.72 -14.55
C ARG A 152 -5.07 -10.02 -15.84
N ALA A 153 -5.79 -8.98 -16.24
CA ALA A 153 -5.45 -8.18 -17.41
C ALA A 153 -4.12 -7.43 -17.18
N PRO A 154 -3.13 -7.52 -18.10
CA PRO A 154 -1.84 -6.85 -17.95
C PRO A 154 -1.96 -5.33 -17.75
N ALA A 155 -2.95 -4.70 -18.38
CA ALA A 155 -3.21 -3.26 -18.21
C ALA A 155 -3.64 -2.89 -16.78
N ALA A 156 -4.39 -3.76 -16.10
CA ALA A 156 -4.76 -3.54 -14.70
C ALA A 156 -3.55 -3.66 -13.77
N TRP A 157 -2.66 -4.63 -14.04
CA TRP A 157 -1.41 -4.79 -13.34
C TRP A 157 -0.50 -3.58 -13.51
N ALA A 158 -0.20 -3.22 -14.75
CA ALA A 158 0.67 -2.10 -15.08
C ALA A 158 0.20 -0.82 -14.40
N ARG A 159 -1.11 -0.51 -14.45
CA ARG A 159 -1.66 0.67 -13.80
C ARG A 159 -1.50 0.65 -12.28
N THR A 160 -1.88 -0.45 -11.62
CA THR A 160 -1.80 -0.55 -10.15
C THR A 160 -0.36 -0.50 -9.66
N VAL A 161 0.54 -1.22 -10.33
CA VAL A 161 1.97 -1.22 -10.00
C VAL A 161 2.58 0.15 -10.23
N PHE A 162 2.28 0.80 -11.35
CA PHE A 162 2.75 2.16 -11.62
C PHE A 162 2.28 3.15 -10.56
N ILE A 163 0.99 3.14 -10.21
CA ILE A 163 0.41 3.99 -9.16
C ILE A 163 1.11 3.76 -7.82
N GLY A 164 1.25 2.50 -7.39
CA GLY A 164 1.88 2.19 -6.11
C GLY A 164 3.37 2.51 -6.07
N THR A 165 4.07 2.34 -7.19
CA THR A 165 5.47 2.74 -7.35
C THR A 165 5.63 4.25 -7.21
N VAL A 166 4.86 5.02 -7.98
CA VAL A 166 4.91 6.50 -7.97
C VAL A 166 4.48 7.06 -6.61
N ALA A 167 3.40 6.55 -6.02
CA ALA A 167 2.97 6.97 -4.68
C ALA A 167 4.01 6.65 -3.61
N GLY A 168 4.87 5.64 -3.83
CA GLY A 168 6.00 5.32 -2.97
C GLY A 168 7.01 6.46 -2.82
N LEU A 169 7.16 7.33 -3.83
CA LEU A 169 8.00 8.53 -3.75
C LEU A 169 7.63 9.46 -2.61
N LEU A 170 6.40 9.36 -2.08
CA LEU A 170 5.98 10.16 -0.94
C LEU A 170 6.80 9.88 0.33
N LEU A 171 7.52 8.75 0.39
CA LEU A 171 8.47 8.50 1.46
C LEU A 171 9.57 9.57 1.54
N ALA A 172 9.96 10.17 0.41
CA ALA A 172 10.95 11.26 0.36
C ALA A 172 10.51 12.56 1.04
N VAL A 173 9.20 12.75 1.19
CA VAL A 173 8.60 13.95 1.78
C VAL A 173 8.07 13.69 3.18
N VAL A 174 8.17 12.45 3.68
CA VAL A 174 7.82 12.11 5.06
C VAL A 174 8.84 12.74 6.00
N ASP A 175 8.39 13.79 6.71
CA ASP A 175 9.12 14.32 7.84
C ASP A 175 8.73 13.57 9.12
N SER A 176 9.72 12.89 9.70
CA SER A 176 9.64 12.21 11.00
C SER A 176 9.06 13.09 12.12
N LYS A 177 9.14 14.42 12.01
CA LYS A 177 8.75 15.35 13.07
C LYS A 177 7.27 15.75 13.08
N LEU A 178 6.54 15.62 11.97
CA LEU A 178 5.20 16.24 11.86
C LEU A 178 4.04 15.25 11.62
N ASN A 179 4.22 14.19 10.82
CA ASN A 179 3.07 13.35 10.42
C ASN A 179 3.37 11.85 10.31
N GLY A 180 4.56 11.39 10.68
CA GLY A 180 4.95 10.00 10.49
C GLY A 180 4.72 9.54 9.04
N LEU A 181 4.24 8.31 8.85
CA LEU A 181 3.95 7.74 7.53
C LEU A 181 2.55 8.11 7.01
N LEU A 182 1.82 9.03 7.65
CA LEU A 182 0.42 9.34 7.32
C LEU A 182 0.25 9.78 5.87
N LEU A 183 1.13 10.67 5.38
CA LEU A 183 1.05 11.17 4.00
C LEU A 183 1.23 10.04 2.98
N LEU A 184 2.18 9.14 3.25
CA LEU A 184 2.38 7.96 2.42
C LEU A 184 1.12 7.09 2.44
N PHE A 185 0.58 6.75 3.61
CA PHE A 185 -0.57 5.86 3.71
C PHE A 185 -1.84 6.46 3.10
N ILE A 186 -2.14 7.73 3.35
CA ILE A 186 -3.39 8.38 2.92
C ILE A 186 -3.46 8.57 1.40
N VAL A 187 -2.31 8.59 0.71
CA VAL A 187 -2.26 8.62 -0.74
C VAL A 187 -2.12 7.22 -1.32
N TRP A 188 -1.17 6.43 -0.81
CA TRP A 188 -0.84 5.13 -1.38
C TRP A 188 -1.98 4.12 -1.26
N GLN A 189 -2.55 3.95 -0.05
CA GLN A 189 -3.60 2.93 0.16
C GLN A 189 -4.85 3.23 -0.68
N PRO A 190 -5.39 4.48 -0.72
CA PRO A 190 -6.54 4.78 -1.56
C PRO A 190 -6.27 4.74 -3.05
N ALA A 191 -5.09 5.16 -3.51
CA ALA A 191 -4.77 5.12 -4.94
C ALA A 191 -4.67 3.67 -5.46
N VAL A 192 -4.01 2.77 -4.71
CA VAL A 192 -3.92 1.34 -5.05
C VAL A 192 -5.31 0.69 -4.99
N ALA A 193 -6.08 0.94 -3.92
CA ALA A 193 -7.42 0.40 -3.76
C ALA A 193 -8.36 0.87 -4.88
N ALA A 194 -8.31 2.13 -5.27
CA ALA A 194 -9.08 2.69 -6.39
C ALA A 194 -8.73 2.01 -7.72
N SER A 195 -7.43 1.83 -8.01
CA SER A 195 -6.98 1.18 -9.25
C SER A 195 -7.44 -0.26 -9.36
N ILE A 196 -7.43 -1.00 -8.24
CA ILE A 196 -7.94 -2.37 -8.18
C ILE A 196 -9.45 -2.37 -8.34
N ALA A 197 -10.18 -1.53 -7.59
CA ALA A 197 -11.64 -1.44 -7.64
C ALA A 197 -12.17 -1.11 -9.05
N TRP A 198 -11.43 -0.31 -9.82
CA TRP A 198 -11.76 0.00 -11.21
C TRP A 198 -11.84 -1.25 -12.10
N SER A 199 -10.96 -2.23 -11.86
CA SER A 199 -10.81 -3.43 -12.70
C SER A 199 -11.59 -4.63 -12.19
N LEU A 200 -12.26 -4.51 -11.04
CA LEU A 200 -13.11 -5.59 -10.55
C LEU A 200 -14.25 -5.81 -11.54
N GLU A 201 -14.43 -7.04 -11.98
CA GLU A 201 -15.63 -7.44 -12.71
C GLU A 201 -16.74 -7.75 -11.71
N ARG A 202 -18.00 -7.64 -12.14
CA ARG A 202 -19.12 -8.09 -11.31
C ARG A 202 -19.11 -9.62 -11.27
N ARG A 203 -19.51 -10.21 -10.14
CA ARG A 203 -19.88 -11.63 -10.14
C ARG A 203 -21.06 -11.79 -11.09
N THR A 204 -20.85 -12.54 -12.15
CA THR A 204 -21.91 -13.11 -13.00
C THR A 204 -22.59 -14.24 -12.26
#